data_AF-A0AAU8UJ70-F1
#
_entry.id   AF-A0AAU8UJ70-F1
#
_cell.length_a   1.000
_cell.length_b   1.000
_cell.length_c   1.000
_cell.angle_alpha   90.00
_cell.angle_beta   90.00
_cell.angle_gamma   90.00
#
_symmetry.space_group_name_H-M   'P 1'
#
loop_
_entity.id
_entity.type
_entity.pdbx_description
1 polymer ?
#
loop_
_entity_poly.entity_id
_entity_poly.type
_entity_poly.pdbx_seq_one_letter_code
_entity_poly.pdbx_strand_id
1 'polypeptide(L)' 'MQQNLAKKTNNYNPEFTYGIYQIDSELNTSYKDSFNNTVFDYPEVNGEIKSLKSNIKKYYLKEIVPTLFKYELLK' A
#
# COMPACT_ATOMS: atom_id res chain seq x y z
N MET A 1 -10.29 7.69 6.28
CA MET A 1 -10.19 7.95 4.82
C MET A 1 -9.77 6.70 4.03
N GLN A 2 -8.72 5.95 4.41
CA GLN A 2 -8.22 4.78 3.64
C GLN A 2 -9.19 3.59 3.50
N GLN A 3 -10.01 3.27 4.52
CA GLN A 3 -10.96 2.14 4.45
C GLN A 3 -12.08 2.30 3.41
N ASN A 4 -12.29 3.51 2.88
CA ASN A 4 -13.44 3.78 2.01
C ASN A 4 -13.19 3.46 0.54
N LEU A 5 -11.93 3.45 0.09
CA LEU A 5 -11.58 3.14 -1.30
C LEU A 5 -11.54 1.63 -1.56
N ALA A 6 -11.03 0.84 -0.60
CA ALA A 6 -11.04 -0.62 -0.68
C ALA A 6 -12.47 -1.16 -0.87
N LYS A 7 -13.46 -0.58 -0.20
CA LYS A 7 -14.88 -0.95 -0.32
C LYS A 7 -15.49 -0.70 -1.70
N LYS A 8 -14.83 0.09 -2.55
CA LYS A 8 -15.29 0.38 -3.92
C LYS A 8 -14.76 -0.63 -4.93
N THR A 9 -13.84 -1.52 -4.55
CA THR A 9 -13.31 -2.52 -5.48
C THR A 9 -14.31 -3.67 -5.63
N ASN A 10 -14.40 -4.23 -6.84
CA ASN A 10 -15.40 -5.24 -7.17
C ASN A 10 -15.18 -6.55 -6.40
N ASN A 11 -13.94 -6.81 -6.01
CA ASN A 11 -13.53 -8.01 -5.28
C ASN A 11 -13.43 -7.79 -3.76
N TYR A 12 -13.95 -6.68 -3.25
CA TYR A 12 -14.05 -6.44 -1.82
C TYR A 12 -15.02 -7.41 -1.16
N ASN A 13 -14.56 -8.10 -0.10
CA ASN A 13 -15.38 -8.98 0.71
C ASN A 13 -15.67 -8.34 2.08
N PRO A 14 -16.94 -8.02 2.41
CA PRO A 14 -17.28 -7.40 3.70
C PRO A 14 -17.01 -8.28 4.92
N GLU A 15 -16.87 -9.60 4.77
CA GLU A 15 -16.52 -10.52 5.85
C GLU A 15 -15.04 -10.42 6.27
N PHE A 16 -14.20 -9.74 5.46
CA PHE A 16 -12.76 -9.61 5.71
C PHE A 16 -12.41 -8.26 6.31
N THR A 17 -11.45 -8.27 7.24
CA THR A 17 -10.78 -7.06 7.72
C THR A 17 -9.45 -6.92 6.98
N TYR A 18 -9.43 -6.05 5.97
CA TYR A 18 -8.26 -5.89 5.11
C TYR A 18 -7.14 -5.09 5.78
N GLY A 19 -5.98 -5.73 5.95
CA GLY A 19 -4.72 -5.03 6.19
C GLY A 19 -4.11 -4.46 4.90
N ILE A 20 -3.14 -3.54 5.02
CA ILE A 20 -2.52 -2.90 3.85
C ILE A 20 -1.92 -3.89 2.84
N TYR A 21 -1.32 -4.98 3.33
CA TYR A 21 -0.77 -6.04 2.48
C TYR A 21 -1.86 -6.74 1.67
N GLN A 22 -2.99 -7.05 2.31
CA GLN A 22 -4.12 -7.68 1.62
C GLN A 22 -4.77 -6.74 0.61
N ILE A 23 -4.88 -5.43 0.92
CA ILE A 23 -5.37 -4.46 -0.06
C ILE A 23 -4.45 -4.42 -1.28
N ASP A 24 -3.13 -4.44 -1.08
CA ASP A 24 -2.16 -4.42 -2.18
C ASP A 24 -2.11 -5.72 -2.98
N SER A 25 -2.29 -6.88 -2.34
CA SER A 25 -2.22 -8.17 -3.04
C SER A 25 -3.55 -8.60 -3.65
N GLU A 26 -4.67 -8.30 -2.99
CA GLU A 26 -5.99 -8.81 -3.38
C GLU A 26 -6.79 -7.74 -4.12
N LEU A 27 -6.81 -6.49 -3.65
CA LEU A 27 -7.71 -5.45 -4.17
C LEU A 27 -7.05 -4.51 -5.20
N ASN A 28 -5.73 -4.36 -5.18
CA ASN A 28 -4.97 -3.49 -6.10
C ASN A 28 -4.71 -4.19 -7.45
N THR A 29 -5.79 -4.53 -8.15
CA THR A 29 -5.74 -5.26 -9.43
C THR A 29 -5.32 -4.37 -10.60
N SER A 30 -4.71 -4.98 -11.61
CA SER A 30 -4.26 -4.29 -12.82
C SER A 30 -4.21 -5.24 -14.01
N TYR A 31 -4.21 -4.66 -15.20
CA TYR A 31 -4.03 -5.36 -16.46
C TYR A 31 -2.99 -4.68 -17.35
N LYS A 32 -2.59 -5.37 -18.42
CA LYS A 32 -1.73 -4.82 -19.48
C LYS A 32 -2.58 -4.31 -20.63
N ASP A 33 -2.40 -3.05 -21.02
CA ASP A 33 -3.06 -2.51 -22.21
C ASP A 33 -2.41 -3.02 -23.51
N SER A 34 -2.94 -2.57 -24.66
CA SER A 34 -2.42 -2.91 -25.99
C SER A 34 -0.97 -2.47 -26.23
N PHE A 35 -0.44 -1.57 -25.41
CA PHE A 35 0.92 -1.06 -25.46
C PHE A 35 1.82 -1.65 -24.35
N ASN A 36 1.33 -2.67 -23.64
CA ASN A 36 2.00 -3.33 -22.50
C ASN A 36 2.23 -2.43 -21.27
N ASN A 37 1.52 -1.32 -21.16
CA ASN A 37 1.49 -0.49 -19.96
C ASN A 37 0.64 -1.17 -18.88
N THR A 38 1.04 -1.04 -17.62
CA THR A 38 0.21 -1.47 -16.50
C THR A 38 -0.86 -0.42 -16.23
N VAL A 39 -2.13 -0.81 -16.37
CA VAL A 39 -3.29 0.02 -16.04
C VAL A 39 -3.96 -0.59 -14.81
N PHE A 40 -4.12 0.21 -13.76
CA PHE A 40 -4.76 -0.22 -12.52
C PHE A 40 -6.28 -0.06 -12.65
N ASP A 41 -7.03 -1.07 -12.22
CA ASP A 41 -8.51 -1.01 -12.25
C ASP A 41 -9.04 0.08 -11.31
N TYR A 42 -8.31 0.31 -10.21
CA TYR A 42 -8.60 1.35 -9.21
C TYR A 42 -7.36 2.22 -8.96
N PRO A 43 -7.08 3.22 -9.81
CA PRO A 43 -5.87 4.05 -9.70
C PRO A 43 -5.74 4.79 -8.37
N GLU A 44 -6.87 5.19 -7.76
CA GLU A 44 -6.91 5.83 -6.44
C GLU A 44 -6.41 4.91 -5.33
N VAL A 45 -6.81 3.62 -5.36
CA VAL A 45 -6.36 2.60 -4.40
C VAL A 45 -4.85 2.43 -4.49
N ASN A 46 -4.32 2.25 -5.71
CA ASN A 46 -2.88 2.17 -5.95
C ASN A 46 -2.13 3.43 -5.49
N GLY A 47 -2.69 4.61 -5.76
CA GLY A 47 -2.12 5.90 -5.37
C GLY A 47 -1.98 6.06 -3.86
N GLU A 48 -3.04 5.71 -3.12
CA GLU A 48 -3.04 5.71 -1.64
C GLU A 48 -2.03 4.70 -1.07
N ILE A 49 -1.98 3.48 -1.61
CA ILE A 49 -1.01 2.46 -1.17
C ILE A 49 0.43 2.97 -1.37
N LYS A 50 0.74 3.53 -2.55
CA LYS A 50 2.06 4.09 -2.84
C LYS A 50 2.41 5.24 -1.91
N SER A 51 1.47 6.15 -1.66
CA SER A 51 1.65 7.29 -0.76
C SER A 51 1.91 6.82 0.67
N LEU A 52 1.13 5.85 1.15
CA LEU A 52 1.30 5.27 2.48
C LEU A 52 2.66 4.58 2.64
N LYS A 53 3.05 3.71 1.69
CA LYS A 53 4.36 3.04 1.70
C LYS A 53 5.52 4.05 1.73
N SER A 54 5.41 5.12 0.93
CA SER A 54 6.39 6.21 0.91
C SER A 54 6.49 6.92 2.25
N ASN A 55 5.35 7.26 2.86
CA ASN A 55 5.31 7.95 4.14
C ASN A 55 5.82 7.07 5.29
N ILE A 56 5.44 5.79 5.33
CA ILE A 56 5.97 4.82 6.31
C ILE A 56 7.49 4.70 6.17
N LYS A 57 8.00 4.59 4.94
CA LYS A 57 9.45 4.53 4.70
C LYS A 57 10.16 5.78 5.20
N LYS A 58 9.62 6.97 4.91
CA LYS A 58 10.17 8.24 5.38
C LYS A 58 10.19 8.31 6.91
N TYR A 59 9.08 7.94 7.56
CA TYR A 59 8.98 7.92 9.02
C TYR A 59 9.97 6.92 9.63
N TYR A 60 10.03 5.70 9.11
CA TYR A 60 10.97 4.67 9.56
C TYR A 60 12.42 5.18 9.49
N LEU A 61 12.84 5.74 8.36
CA LEU A 61 14.20 6.25 8.17
C LEU A 61 14.50 7.45 9.07
N LYS A 62 13.53 8.33 9.31
CA LYS A 62 13.74 9.58 10.04
C LYS A 62 13.68 9.40 11.56
N GLU A 63 12.74 8.60 12.06
CA GLU A 63 12.41 8.52 13.49
C GLU A 63 12.89 7.20 14.13
N ILE A 64 12.74 6.08 13.40
CA ILE A 64 13.03 4.75 13.96
C ILE A 64 14.51 4.39 13.78
N VAL A 65 15.04 4.53 12.57
CA VAL A 65 16.44 4.14 12.25
C VAL A 65 17.48 4.80 13.16
N PRO A 66 17.42 6.09 13.50
CA PRO A 66 18.38 6.68 14.44
C PRO A 66 18.34 6.03 15.83
N THR A 67 17.15 5.66 16.29
CA THR A 67 16.97 4.94 17.55
C THR A 67 17.57 3.55 17.48
N LEU A 68 17.38 2.84 16.36
CA LEU A 68 17.96 1.51 16.16
C LEU A 68 19.49 1.54 16.14
N PHE A 69 20.11 2.55 15.50
CA PHE A 69 21.55 2.75 15.55
C PHE A 69 22.05 3.14 16.95
N LYS A 70 21.33 4.02 17.66
CA LYS A 70 21.69 4.43 19.03
C LYS A 70 21.81 3.23 19.99
N TYR A 71 20.94 2.24 19.82
CA TYR A 71 20.93 1.02 20.64
C TYR A 71 21.62 -0.17 19.95
N GLU A 72 22.37 0.06 18.88
CA GLU A 72 23.14 -0.97 18.14
C GLU A 72 22.30 -2.17 17.67
N LEU A 73 20.99 -1.97 17.44
CA LEU A 73 20.08 -2.97 16.90
C LEU A 73 20.24 -3.14 15.38
N LEU A 74 20.81 -2.13 14.73
CA LEU A 74 21.29 -2.15 13.35
C LEU A 74 22.80 -1.84 13.35
N LYS A 75 23.53 -2.51 12.45
CA LYS A 75 24.97 -2.35 12.25
C LYS A 75 25.26 -1.34 11.13
#